data_AF-A0A2K3J187-F1
#
_entry.id   AF-A0A2K3J187-F1
#
_cell.length_a   1.000
_cell.length_b   1.000
_cell.length_c   1.000
_cell.angle_alpha   90.00
_cell.angle_beta   90.00
_cell.angle_gamma   90.00
#
_symmetry.space_group_name_H-M   'P 1'
#
loop_
_entity.id
_entity.type
_entity.pdbx_description
1 polymer ?
#
loop_
_entity_poly.entity_id
_entity_poly.type
_entity_poly.pdbx_seq_one_letter_code
_entity_poly.pdbx_strand_id
1 'polypeptide(L)'
;MEIIHILDIVAGLILCVSFLDAVPTLQKFAKWLGSFDTIIGIILIIVIIWQGYWDIFGIVALIAALIMIVGILPAIPAVGKNLEKVAKWLGGFQGIIGIIILIVGLLGAFTTII
;
A
#
# COMPACT_ATOMS: atom_id res chain seq x y z
N MET A 1 -14.05 -2.81 11.99
CA MET A 1 -14.14 -1.37 11.72
C MET A 1 -12.86 -0.65 12.13
N GLU A 2 -12.58 -0.44 13.41
CA GLU A 2 -11.37 0.28 13.89
C GLU A 2 -10.03 -0.21 13.29
N ILE A 3 -9.79 -1.53 13.27
CA ILE A 3 -8.50 -2.10 12.82
C ILE A 3 -8.24 -1.85 11.32
N ILE A 4 -9.28 -1.83 10.48
CA ILE A 4 -9.13 -1.61 9.03
C ILE A 4 -8.66 -0.18 8.75
N HIS A 5 -9.25 0.82 9.42
CA HIS A 5 -8.87 2.22 9.21
C HIS A 5 -7.43 2.50 9.68
N ILE A 6 -7.01 1.88 10.78
CA ILE A 6 -5.62 1.94 11.24
C ILE A 6 -4.68 1.31 10.22
N LEU A 7 -5.04 0.14 9.67
CA LEU A 7 -4.24 -0.52 8.63
C LEU A 7 -4.16 0.32 7.35
N ASP A 8 -5.24 0.98 6.94
CA ASP A 8 -5.26 1.88 5.78
C ASP A 8 -4.38 3.11 6.00
N ILE A 9 -4.41 3.72 7.20
CA ILE A 9 -3.52 4.83 7.55
C ILE A 9 -2.06 4.39 7.50
N VAL A 10 -1.74 3.23 8.09
CA VAL A 10 -0.37 2.68 8.09
C VAL A 10 0.09 2.35 6.66
N ALA A 11 -0.76 1.72 5.86
CA ALA A 11 -0.49 1.40 4.47
C ALA A 11 -0.31 2.68 3.63
N GLY A 12 -1.18 3.68 3.80
CA GLY A 12 -1.09 4.97 3.13
C GLY A 12 0.22 5.70 3.47
N LEU A 13 0.62 5.70 4.74
CA LEU A 13 1.90 6.28 5.19
C LEU A 13 3.09 5.56 4.55
N ILE A 14 3.07 4.23 4.53
CA ILE A 14 4.15 3.41 3.96
C ILE A 14 4.23 3.57 2.45
N LEU A 15 3.10 3.62 1.76
CA LEU A 15 3.06 3.92 0.33
C LEU A 15 3.62 5.32 0.03
N CYS A 16 3.40 6.30 0.91
CA CYS A 16 4.00 7.63 0.78
C CYS A 16 5.52 7.65 1.03
N VAL A 17 6.10 6.60 1.62
CA VAL A 17 7.57 6.45 1.72
C VAL A 17 8.21 6.37 0.34
N SER A 18 7.47 6.00 -0.71
CA SER A 18 7.96 6.07 -2.09
C SER A 18 8.41 7.48 -2.48
N PHE A 19 7.86 8.54 -1.87
CA PHE A 19 8.34 9.91 -2.07
C PHE A 19 9.66 10.18 -1.35
N LEU A 20 9.93 9.50 -0.23
CA LEU A 20 11.22 9.60 0.49
C LEU A 20 12.36 8.96 -0.30
N ASP A 21 12.05 8.03 -1.20
CA ASP A 21 13.03 7.45 -2.13
C ASP A 21 13.57 8.48 -3.15
N ALA A 22 12.87 9.59 -3.35
CA ALA A 22 13.34 10.73 -4.16
C ALA A 22 14.39 11.60 -3.42
N VAL A 23 14.52 11.44 -2.10
CA VAL A 23 15.47 12.20 -1.27
C VAL A 23 16.72 11.33 -1.02
N PRO A 24 17.89 11.68 -1.58
CA PRO A 24 19.08 10.80 -1.55
C PRO A 24 19.60 10.52 -0.13
N THR A 25 19.36 11.41 0.83
CA THR A 25 19.76 11.21 2.24
C THR A 25 18.88 10.20 2.98
N LEU A 26 17.61 10.02 2.57
CA LEU A 26 16.63 9.15 3.24
C LEU A 26 16.37 7.84 2.50
N GLN A 27 17.00 7.63 1.34
CA GLN A 27 16.76 6.48 0.47
C GLN A 27 16.96 5.12 1.16
N LYS A 28 17.96 4.99 2.05
CA LYS A 28 18.18 3.73 2.79
C LYS A 28 17.03 3.44 3.77
N PHE A 29 16.56 4.47 4.45
CA PHE A 29 15.42 4.38 5.35
C PHE A 29 14.13 4.10 4.58
N ALA A 30 13.96 4.73 3.42
CA ALA A 30 12.82 4.51 2.54
C ALA A 30 12.75 3.05 2.06
N LYS A 31 13.86 2.48 1.59
CA LYS A 31 13.94 1.06 1.19
C LYS A 31 13.70 0.09 2.35
N TRP A 32 14.18 0.43 3.54
CA TRP A 32 13.93 -0.37 4.74
C TRP A 32 12.44 -0.37 5.11
N LEU A 33 11.80 0.80 5.13
CA LEU A 33 10.36 0.91 5.36
C LEU A 33 9.53 0.22 4.25
N GLY A 34 9.92 0.37 2.99
CA GLY A 34 9.28 -0.28 1.84
C GLY A 34 9.39 -1.80 1.87
N SER A 35 10.31 -2.39 2.64
CA SER A 35 10.36 -3.86 2.82
C SER A 35 9.15 -4.39 3.60
N PHE A 36 8.51 -3.56 4.43
CA PHE A 36 7.28 -3.91 5.14
C PHE A 36 6.02 -3.80 4.26
N ASP A 37 6.12 -3.14 3.11
CA ASP A 37 5.00 -2.85 2.20
C ASP A 37 4.28 -4.14 1.78
N THR A 38 5.03 -5.15 1.32
CA THR A 38 4.45 -6.44 0.92
C THR A 38 3.80 -7.19 2.08
N ILE A 39 4.41 -7.15 3.27
CA ILE A 39 3.86 -7.83 4.47
C ILE A 39 2.51 -7.21 4.84
N ILE A 40 2.43 -5.89 4.83
CA ILE A 40 1.22 -5.15 5.19
C ILE A 40 0.15 -5.33 4.11
N GLY A 41 0.51 -5.33 2.83
CA GLY A 41 -0.41 -5.67 1.75
C GLY A 41 -1.01 -7.08 1.92
N ILE A 42 -0.21 -8.08 2.29
CA ILE A 42 -0.73 -9.44 2.55
C ILE A 42 -1.69 -9.43 3.74
N ILE A 43 -1.35 -8.76 4.84
CA ILE A 43 -2.21 -8.64 6.03
C ILE A 43 -3.54 -7.98 5.65
N LEU A 44 -3.52 -6.89 4.89
CA LEU A 44 -4.71 -6.19 4.41
C LEU A 44 -5.63 -7.11 3.61
N ILE A 45 -5.09 -7.86 2.64
CA ILE A 45 -5.89 -8.80 1.84
C ILE A 45 -6.56 -9.83 2.75
N ILE A 46 -5.82 -10.43 3.69
CA ILE A 46 -6.38 -11.41 4.63
C ILE A 46 -7.50 -10.79 5.47
N VAL A 47 -7.29 -9.59 6.01
CA VAL A 47 -8.27 -8.91 6.87
C VAL A 47 -9.53 -8.53 6.08
N ILE A 48 -9.40 -8.01 4.87
CA ILE A 48 -10.53 -7.62 4.00
C ILE A 48 -11.38 -8.85 3.66
N ILE A 49 -10.75 -9.95 3.23
CA ILE A 49 -11.43 -11.20 2.89
C ILE A 49 -12.11 -11.79 4.14
N TRP A 50 -11.42 -11.81 5.28
CA TRP A 50 -11.95 -12.42 6.51
C TRP A 50 -13.11 -11.62 7.12
N GLN A 51 -13.05 -10.28 7.08
CA GLN A 51 -14.15 -9.43 7.57
C GLN A 51 -15.27 -9.25 6.53
N GLY A 52 -15.08 -9.69 5.29
CA GLY A 52 -16.08 -9.56 4.23
C GLY A 52 -16.38 -8.11 3.84
N TYR A 53 -15.37 -7.23 3.91
CA TYR A 53 -15.54 -5.80 3.67
C TYR A 53 -15.52 -5.50 2.16
N TRP A 54 -16.69 -5.48 1.54
CA TRP A 54 -16.86 -5.25 0.08
C TRP A 54 -17.41 -3.87 -0.26
N ASP A 55 -17.38 -2.93 0.68
CA ASP A 55 -17.75 -1.55 0.39
C ASP A 55 -16.68 -0.84 -0.46
N ILE A 56 -16.96 0.40 -0.83
CA ILE A 56 -16.05 1.21 -1.66
C ILE A 56 -14.69 1.39 -0.98
N PHE A 57 -14.64 1.50 0.35
CA PHE A 57 -13.40 1.63 1.10
C PHE A 57 -12.59 0.33 1.10
N GLY A 58 -13.25 -0.81 1.29
CA GLY A 58 -12.64 -2.14 1.23
C GLY A 58 -12.10 -2.47 -0.17
N ILE A 59 -12.80 -2.07 -1.24
CA ILE A 59 -12.31 -2.23 -2.62
C ILE A 59 -11.06 -1.38 -2.85
N VAL A 60 -11.05 -0.13 -2.39
CA VAL A 60 -9.88 0.76 -2.51
C VAL A 60 -8.69 0.20 -1.71
N ALA A 61 -8.92 -0.30 -0.50
CA ALA A 61 -7.91 -0.95 0.34
C ALA A 61 -7.38 -2.26 -0.27
N LEU A 62 -8.23 -3.02 -0.98
CA LEU A 62 -7.81 -4.21 -1.71
C LEU A 62 -6.88 -3.86 -2.89
N ILE A 63 -7.24 -2.82 -3.65
CA ILE A 63 -6.42 -2.32 -4.77
C ILE A 63 -5.08 -1.82 -4.23
N ALA A 64 -5.09 -1.09 -3.12
CA ALA A 64 -3.90 -0.65 -2.41
C ALA A 64 -2.97 -1.82 -2.08
N ALA A 65 -3.51 -2.83 -1.39
CA ALA A 65 -2.78 -3.98 -0.93
C ALA A 65 -2.17 -4.79 -2.08
N LEU A 66 -2.89 -4.91 -3.19
CA LEU A 66 -2.36 -5.51 -4.42
C LEU A 66 -1.18 -4.71 -4.98
N ILE A 67 -1.25 -3.38 -4.96
CA ILE A 67 -0.17 -2.52 -5.46
C ILE A 67 1.07 -2.59 -4.55
N MET A 68 0.90 -2.68 -3.23
CA MET A 68 1.99 -2.92 -2.27
C MET A 68 2.72 -4.24 -2.56
N ILE A 69 1.99 -5.29 -2.98
CA ILE A 69 2.57 -6.58 -3.38
C ILE A 69 3.25 -6.47 -4.75
N VAL A 70 2.70 -5.68 -5.68
CA VAL A 70 3.34 -5.45 -6.98
C VAL A 70 4.68 -4.70 -6.85
N GLY A 71 4.87 -3.93 -5.78
CA GLY A 71 6.16 -3.28 -5.47
C GLY A 71 7.35 -4.26 -5.38
N ILE A 72 7.14 -5.50 -4.93
CA ILE A 72 8.21 -6.50 -4.80
C ILE A 72 8.40 -7.37 -6.05
N LEU A 73 7.48 -7.34 -7.01
CA LEU A 73 7.55 -8.15 -8.25
C LEU A 73 8.90 -7.98 -9.00
N PRO A 74 9.48 -6.78 -9.17
CA PRO A 74 10.76 -6.60 -9.84
C PRO A 74 11.95 -7.24 -9.11
N ALA A 75 11.83 -7.48 -7.81
CA ALA A 75 12.87 -8.12 -7.00
C ALA A 75 12.85 -9.65 -7.11
N ILE A 76 11.79 -10.24 -7.67
CA ILE A 76 11.66 -11.69 -7.83
C ILE A 76 12.34 -12.09 -9.16
N PRO A 77 13.46 -12.84 -9.13
CA PRO A 77 14.24 -13.17 -10.32
C PRO A 77 13.51 -14.04 -11.37
N ALA A 78 12.33 -14.58 -11.03
CA ALA A 78 11.49 -15.39 -11.90
C ALA A 78 10.38 -14.58 -12.61
N VAL A 79 10.24 -13.28 -12.34
CA VAL A 79 9.19 -12.45 -12.92
C VAL A 79 9.61 -12.01 -14.32
N GLY A 80 8.86 -12.42 -15.35
CA GLY A 80 9.18 -12.13 -16.75
C GLY A 80 9.20 -10.62 -17.07
N LYS A 81 9.96 -10.23 -18.11
CA LYS A 81 10.17 -8.82 -18.53
C LYS A 81 8.90 -7.97 -18.66
N ASN A 82 7.77 -8.57 -19.05
CA ASN A 82 6.51 -7.84 -19.20
C ASN A 82 5.89 -7.49 -17.84
N LEU A 83 5.92 -8.42 -16.86
CA LEU A 83 5.47 -8.13 -15.50
C LEU A 83 6.40 -7.12 -14.82
N GLU A 84 7.71 -7.19 -15.06
CA GLU A 84 8.67 -6.23 -14.49
C GLU A 84 8.38 -4.80 -14.95
N LYS A 85 8.01 -4.60 -16.23
CA LYS A 85 7.61 -3.28 -16.76
C LYS A 85 6.31 -2.78 -16.11
N VAL A 86 5.31 -3.64 -16.00
CA VAL A 86 4.03 -3.30 -15.36
C VAL A 86 4.25 -2.94 -13.89
N ALA A 87 5.09 -3.71 -13.19
CA ALA A 87 5.42 -3.46 -11.79
C ALA A 87 6.19 -2.14 -11.59
N LYS A 88 7.19 -1.84 -12.44
CA LYS A 88 7.88 -0.55 -12.42
C LYS A 88 6.93 0.62 -12.71
N TRP A 89 6.00 0.44 -13.63
CA TRP A 89 5.00 1.45 -13.96
C TRP A 89 4.03 1.69 -12.80
N LEU A 90 3.48 0.62 -12.22
CA LEU A 90 2.61 0.69 -11.03
C LEU A 90 3.34 1.27 -9.81
N GLY A 91 4.60 0.91 -9.62
CA GLY A 91 5.46 1.50 -8.58
C GLY A 91 5.62 3.03 -8.72
N GLY A 92 5.60 3.56 -9.95
CA GLY A 92 5.61 5.01 -10.20
C GLY A 92 4.36 5.74 -9.70
N PHE A 93 3.21 5.06 -9.62
CA PHE A 93 1.95 5.61 -9.09
C PHE A 93 1.76 5.36 -7.59
N GLN A 94 2.63 4.54 -6.99
CA GLN A 94 2.50 4.06 -5.61
C GLN A 94 2.34 5.19 -4.60
N GLY A 95 3.09 6.29 -4.74
CA GLY A 95 2.97 7.44 -3.84
C GLY A 95 1.63 8.16 -3.94
N ILE A 96 1.09 8.35 -5.14
CA ILE A 96 -0.23 8.98 -5.35
C ILE A 96 -1.32 8.11 -4.73
N ILE A 97 -1.23 6.79 -4.94
CA ILE A 97 -2.14 5.81 -4.35
C ILE A 97 -2.06 5.86 -2.83
N GLY A 98 -0.85 5.94 -2.26
CA GLY A 98 -0.61 6.12 -0.84
C GLY A 98 -1.35 7.33 -0.25
N ILE A 99 -1.31 8.48 -0.94
CA ILE A 99 -2.04 9.68 -0.52
C ILE A 99 -3.55 9.43 -0.48
N ILE A 100 -4.11 8.80 -1.53
CA ILE A 100 -5.55 8.51 -1.62
C ILE A 100 -5.99 7.61 -0.46
N ILE A 101 -5.23 6.56 -0.18
CA ILE A 101 -5.54 5.60 0.89
C ILE A 101 -5.39 6.25 2.26
N LEU A 102 -4.38 7.10 2.44
CA LEU A 102 -4.20 7.84 3.69
C LEU A 102 -5.42 8.75 3.97
N ILE A 103 -5.91 9.46 2.94
CA ILE A 103 -7.14 10.26 3.05
C ILE A 103 -8.35 9.38 3.37
N VAL A 104 -8.49 8.24 2.70
CA VAL A 104 -9.58 7.28 2.94
C VAL A 104 -9.54 6.72 4.36
N GLY A 105 -8.37 6.30 4.84
CA GLY A 105 -8.16 5.78 6.18
C GLY A 105 -8.47 6.83 7.25
N LEU A 106 -8.04 8.08 7.03
CA LEU A 106 -8.38 9.22 7.90
C LEU A 106 -9.88 9.51 7.92
N LEU A 107 -10.55 9.51 6.76
CA LEU A 107 -12.00 9.73 6.68
C LEU A 107 -12.77 8.62 7.39
N GLY A 108 -12.40 7.36 7.16
CA GLY A 108 -13.02 6.21 7.83
C GLY A 108 -12.81 6.24 9.34
N ALA A 109 -11.60 6.57 9.81
CA ALA A 109 -11.32 6.76 11.23
C ALA A 109 -12.18 7.89 11.82
N PHE A 110 -12.28 9.02 11.13
CA PHE A 110 -13.06 10.18 11.60
C PHE A 110 -14.57 9.90 11.66
N THR A 111 -15.11 9.15 10.69
CA THR A 111 -16.51 8.70 10.70
C THR A 111 -16.79 7.65 11.78
N THR A 112 -15.80 6.85 12.20
CA THR A 112 -15.99 5.84 13.25
C THR A 112 -15.89 6.43 14.66
N ILE A 113 -15.14 7.53 14.82
CA ILE A 113 -14.89 8.20 16.12
C ILE A 113 -16.02 9.16 16.54
N ILE A 114 -16.86 9.63 15.61
CA ILE A 114 -17.99 10.57 15.85
C ILE A 114 -19.31 9.82 15.73
#